data_AF-A0A7Z9WE33-F1
#
_entry.id   AF-A0A7Z9WE33-F1
#
_cell.length_a   1.000
_cell.length_b   1.000
_cell.length_c   1.000
_cell.angle_alpha   90.00
_cell.angle_beta   90.00
_cell.angle_gamma   90.00
#
_symmetry.space_group_name_H-M   'P 1'
#
loop_
_entity.id
_entity.type
_entity.pdbx_description
1 polymer ?
#
loop_
_entity_poly.entity_id
_entity_poly.type
_entity_poly.pdbx_seq_one_letter_code
_entity_poly.pdbx_strand_id
1 'polypeptide(L)' 'FQEAGIELIFFNPRPIVYPQLWGEFIPNLSILDMIFNCGPRTAQMVRKGPRATKIQIP' A
#
# COMPACT_ATOMS: atom_id res chain seq x y z
N PHE A 1 9.65 9.07 22.96
CA PHE A 1 8.56 9.34 21.99
C PHE A 1 7.31 9.85 22.69
N GLN A 2 6.72 9.10 23.63
CA GLN A 2 5.51 9.55 24.37
C GLN A 2 5.75 10.80 25.22
N GLU A 3 6.86 10.88 25.97
CA GLU A 3 7.22 12.06 26.77
C GLU A 3 7.47 13.33 25.94
N ALA A 4 7.78 13.17 24.64
CA ALA A 4 7.94 14.27 23.69
C ALA A 4 6.64 14.57 22.92
N GLY A 5 5.51 13.94 23.26
CA GLY A 5 4.22 14.12 22.59
C GLY A 5 4.13 13.48 21.20
N ILE A 6 5.00 12.53 20.86
CA ILE A 6 5.02 11.87 19.54
C ILE A 6 4.18 10.57 19.60
N GLU A 7 3.09 10.54 18.83
CA GLU A 7 2.23 9.35 18.66
C GLU A 7 2.83 8.37 17.63
N LEU A 8 2.87 7.09 17.97
CA LEU A 8 3.28 6.03 17.06
C LEU A 8 2.03 5.36 16.45
N ILE A 9 1.90 5.44 15.12
CA ILE A 9 0.80 4.83 14.39
C ILE A 9 1.37 3.74 13.47
N PHE A 10 0.93 2.51 13.68
CA PHE A 10 1.26 1.40 12.79
C PHE A 10 0.20 1.25 11.71
N PHE A 11 0.62 0.85 10.52
CA PHE A 11 -0.30 0.43 9.47
C PHE A 11 0.22 -0.85 8.84
N ASN A 12 -0.69 -1.74 8.46
CA ASN A 12 -0.36 -2.96 7.76
C ASN A 12 -0.91 -2.88 6.32
N PRO A 13 -0.08 -2.49 5.34
CA PRO A 13 -0.56 -2.32 3.99
C PRO A 13 -0.85 -3.68 3.35
N ARG A 14 -2.06 -3.83 2.79
CA ARG A 14 -2.35 -4.96 1.91
C ARG A 14 -1.84 -4.66 0.50
N PRO A 15 -1.31 -5.66 -0.23
CA PRO A 15 -0.96 -5.49 -1.63
C PRO A 15 -2.15 -5.00 -2.45
N ILE A 16 -1.91 -4.04 -3.33
CA ILE A 16 -2.91 -3.63 -4.33
C ILE A 16 -2.89 -4.69 -5.43
N VAL A 17 -3.98 -5.42 -5.61
CA VAL A 17 -4.11 -6.42 -6.68
C VAL A 17 -4.49 -5.71 -7.98
N TYR A 18 -3.73 -5.99 -9.05
CA TYR A 18 -3.93 -5.41 -10.38
C TYR A 18 -3.65 -6.46 -11.47
N PRO A 19 -4.18 -6.28 -12.69
CA PRO A 19 -4.02 -7.27 -13.76
C PRO A 19 -2.59 -7.26 -14.32
N GLN A 20 -1.73 -8.14 -13.81
CA GLN A 20 -0.43 -8.43 -14.40
C GLN A 20 -0.62 -9.24 -15.69
N LEU A 21 0.22 -9.00 -16.70
CA LEU A 21 0.06 -9.61 -18.02
C LEU A 21 0.31 -11.12 -18.08
N TRP A 22 1.11 -11.67 -17.16
CA TRP A 22 1.58 -13.05 -17.24
C TRP A 22 1.35 -13.81 -15.94
N GLY A 23 0.53 -14.86 -16.00
CA GLY A 23 0.33 -15.80 -14.91
C GLY A 23 -0.41 -15.21 -13.71
N GLU A 24 -0.11 -15.78 -12.55
CA GLU A 24 -0.71 -15.40 -11.27
C GLU A 24 -0.10 -14.10 -10.72
N PHE A 25 -0.89 -13.40 -9.90
CA PHE A 25 -0.46 -12.13 -9.29
C PHE A 25 0.74 -12.32 -8.35
N ILE A 26 1.80 -11.53 -8.59
CA ILE A 26 3.00 -11.47 -7.76
C ILE A 26 2.94 -10.20 -6.88
N PRO A 27 2.84 -10.33 -5.55
CA PRO A 27 2.84 -9.19 -4.64
C PRO A 27 4.24 -8.57 -4.47
N ASN A 28 4.30 -7.38 -3.87
CA ASN A 28 5.54 -6.68 -3.48
C ASN A 28 6.48 -6.30 -4.64
N LEU A 29 5.96 -6.18 -5.86
CA LEU A 29 6.70 -5.61 -6.99
C LEU A 29 6.81 -4.09 -6.91
N SER A 30 7.75 -3.53 -7.66
CA SER A 30 7.91 -2.09 -7.83
C SER A 30 6.62 -1.45 -8.35
N ILE A 31 6.35 -0.20 -7.96
CA ILE A 31 5.24 0.59 -8.51
C ILE A 31 5.32 0.74 -10.03
N LEU A 32 6.54 0.64 -10.61
CA LEU A 32 6.74 0.67 -12.06
C LEU A 32 6.04 -0.49 -12.77
N ASP A 33 5.98 -1.68 -12.16
CA ASP A 33 5.25 -2.82 -12.73
C ASP A 33 3.77 -2.47 -12.93
N MET A 34 3.15 -1.93 -11.88
CA MET A 34 1.77 -1.49 -11.95
C MET A 34 1.55 -0.35 -12.94
N ILE A 35 2.49 0.60 -13.07
CA ILE A 35 2.42 1.68 -14.07
C ILE A 35 2.47 1.11 -15.49
N PHE A 36 3.33 0.13 -15.77
CA PHE A 36 3.41 -0.46 -17.11
C PHE A 36 2.23 -1.38 -17.43
N ASN A 37 1.64 -2.05 -16.43
CA ASN A 37 0.45 -2.88 -16.63
C ASN A 37 -0.85 -2.05 -16.72
N CYS A 38 -0.98 -0.97 -15.95
CA CYS A 38 -2.27 -0.24 -15.78
C CYS A 38 -2.27 1.22 -16.23
N GLY A 39 -1.10 1.79 -16.55
CA GLY A 39 -0.95 3.16 -17.02
C GLY A 39 -1.52 4.20 -16.03
N PRO A 40 -2.20 5.26 -16.53
CA PRO A 40 -2.74 6.32 -15.68
C PRO A 40 -3.71 5.88 -14.59
N ARG A 41 -4.38 4.71 -14.74
CA ARG A 41 -5.28 4.17 -13.72
C ARG A 41 -4.57 3.81 -12.41
N THR A 42 -3.26 3.59 -12.46
CA THR A 42 -2.44 3.27 -11.28
C THR A 42 -2.59 4.32 -10.18
N ALA A 43 -2.66 5.60 -10.55
CA ALA A 43 -2.83 6.69 -9.58
C ALA A 43 -4.12 6.56 -8.77
N GLN A 44 -5.23 6.19 -9.41
CA GLN A 44 -6.51 6.02 -8.73
C GLN A 44 -6.48 4.82 -7.76
N MET A 45 -5.83 3.74 -8.15
CA MET A 45 -5.73 2.52 -7.33
C MET A 45 -4.85 2.73 -6.10
N VAL A 46 -3.71 3.43 -6.24
CA VAL A 46 -2.80 3.73 -5.11
C VAL A 46 -3.41 4.73 -4.13
N ARG A 47 -4.12 5.74 -4.63
CA ARG A 47 -4.75 6.76 -3.78
C ARG A 47 -5.86 6.22 -2.87
N LYS A 48 -6.45 5.07 -3.21
CA LYS A 48 -7.40 4.35 -2.36
C LYS A 48 -6.73 3.57 -1.21
N GLY A 49 -5.42 3.77 -1.01
CA GLY A 49 -4.57 2.99 -0.12
C GLY A 49 -5.12 2.73 1.30
N PRO A 50 -4.50 1.75 2.00
CA PRO A 50 -5.00 1.27 3.28
C PRO A 50 -5.08 2.40 4.30
N ARG A 51 -6.20 2.45 5.03
CA ARG A 51 -6.36 3.36 6.16
C ARG A 51 -5.43 2.94 7.29
N ALA A 52 -4.67 3.89 7.82
CA ALA A 52 -3.90 3.66 9.03
C ALA A 52 -4.86 3.33 10.17
N THR A 53 -4.56 2.27 10.91
CA THR A 53 -5.35 1.86 12.08
C THR A 53 -4.53 2.18 13.32
N LYS A 54 -5.11 2.84 14.30
CA LYS A 54 -4.45 2.98 15.61
C LYS A 54 -4.32 1.58 16.22
N ILE A 55 -3.10 1.05 16.25
CA ILE A 55 -2.79 -0.15 17.01
C ILE A 55 -2.37 0.32 18.39
N GLN A 56 -3.19 0.02 19.39
CA GLN A 56 -2.89 0.27 20.78
C GLN A 56 -1.88 -0.80 21.21
N ILE A 57 -0.60 -0.42 21.19
CA ILE A 57 0.49 -1.20 21.76
C ILE A 57 0.28 -1.20 23.29
N PRO A 58 0.38 -2.33 23.99
CA PRO A 58 0.33 -2.35 25.46
C PRO A 58 1.45 -1.50 26.09
#